data_AF-A0A8J2AIY0-F1
#
_entry.id   AF-A0A8J2AIY0-F1
#
_cell.length_a   1.000
_cell.length_b   1.000
_cell.length_c   1.000
_cell.angle_alpha   90.00
_cell.angle_beta   90.00
_cell.angle_gamma   90.00
#
_symmetry.space_group_name_H-M   'P 1'
#
loop_
_entity.id
_entity.type
_entity.pdbx_description
1 polymer ?
#
loop_
_entity_poly.entity_id
_entity_poly.type
_entity_poly.pdbx_seq_one_letter_code
_entity_poly.pdbx_strand_id
1 'polypeptide(L)'
;MVSATKKLVVAASAALASLASADSVAHLTQANFEKEAMKSGKGALIKFFAPWCGHCKALRPAWDKLADDFKNDPSVLIADVDCTVEDSVCQRFDVRGYPTLKYYNAESGVTLQDYQGGRDGDSLTKFVKEKLASQCSVKEQKECSDKEKTFIAKWQPKTKTDQDKEWNRLKKLALGNMTTEKKAWVIKRNSLLGEMLGKSMVDVEHDDLDDDDEL
;
A
#
# COMPACT_ATOMS: atom_id res chain seq x y z
N MET A 1 54.90 48.03 24.77
CA MET A 1 54.76 46.57 25.02
C MET A 1 53.31 46.27 25.33
N VAL A 2 52.83 45.11 24.87
CA VAL A 2 51.52 44.47 25.12
C VAL A 2 50.33 44.96 24.28
N SER A 3 49.90 44.14 23.31
CA SER A 3 48.49 43.76 23.08
C SER A 3 48.44 42.65 22.02
N ALA A 4 48.45 41.38 22.42
CA ALA A 4 47.26 40.52 22.58
C ALA A 4 46.66 40.05 21.24
N THR A 5 47.19 38.94 20.73
CA THR A 5 46.61 38.16 19.62
C THR A 5 45.33 37.45 20.10
N LYS A 6 44.17 37.89 19.59
CA LYS A 6 42.89 37.17 19.78
C LYS A 6 42.89 35.91 18.91
N LYS A 7 42.90 34.74 19.54
CA LYS A 7 42.58 33.46 18.90
C LYS A 7 41.08 33.44 18.57
N LEU A 8 40.74 33.34 17.30
CA LEU A 8 39.37 33.09 16.84
C LEU A 8 39.08 31.60 17.03
N VAL A 9 38.13 31.27 17.89
CA VAL A 9 37.60 29.91 18.03
C VAL A 9 36.48 29.73 16.99
N VAL A 10 36.67 28.82 16.05
CA VAL A 10 35.63 28.42 15.10
C VAL A 10 34.73 27.41 15.81
N ALA A 11 33.52 27.82 16.17
CA ALA A 11 32.47 26.91 16.61
C ALA A 11 31.78 26.33 15.37
N ALA A 12 32.05 25.07 15.06
CA ALA A 12 31.30 24.33 14.04
C ALA A 12 29.97 23.87 14.66
N SER A 13 28.88 24.56 14.32
CA SER A 13 27.52 24.14 14.67
C SER A 13 27.12 22.96 13.78
N ALA A 14 27.09 21.76 14.34
CA ALA A 14 26.49 20.61 13.67
C ALA A 14 24.96 20.79 13.65
N ALA A 15 24.41 21.18 12.51
CA ALA A 15 22.98 21.07 12.25
C ALA A 15 22.63 19.59 12.11
N LEU A 16 21.94 19.03 13.11
CA LEU A 16 21.27 17.74 13.00
C LEU A 16 20.09 17.94 12.05
N ALA A 17 20.29 17.58 10.77
CA ALA A 17 19.18 17.41 9.84
C ALA A 17 18.33 16.25 10.36
N SER A 18 17.13 16.55 10.86
CA SER A 18 16.12 15.55 11.13
C SER A 18 15.77 14.87 9.81
N LEU A 19 16.21 13.63 9.65
CA LEU A 19 15.66 12.72 8.64
C LEU A 19 14.21 12.46 9.02
N ALA A 20 13.30 13.28 8.51
CA ALA A 20 11.90 12.89 8.45
C ALA A 20 11.82 11.69 7.50
N SER A 21 11.75 10.49 8.06
CA SER A 21 11.37 9.30 7.31
C SER A 21 10.03 9.60 6.64
N ALA A 22 9.94 9.41 5.32
CA ALA A 22 8.66 9.41 4.64
C ALA A 22 7.75 8.41 5.36
N ASP A 23 6.57 8.86 5.81
CA ASP A 23 5.62 7.99 6.48
C ASP A 23 5.11 6.97 5.45
N SER A 24 5.55 5.71 5.58
CA SER A 24 5.17 4.62 4.67
C SER A 24 3.72 4.15 4.91
N VAL A 25 3.09 4.59 6.01
CA VAL A 25 1.69 4.26 6.33
C VAL A 25 0.77 5.14 5.50
N ALA A 26 -0.16 4.51 4.77
CA ALA A 26 -1.20 5.27 4.08
C ALA A 26 -2.26 5.76 5.07
N HIS A 27 -2.49 7.07 5.13
CA HIS A 27 -3.54 7.66 5.96
C HIS A 27 -4.85 7.74 5.18
N LEU A 28 -5.84 6.97 5.61
CA LEU A 28 -7.14 6.90 4.97
C LEU A 28 -8.12 7.86 5.64
N THR A 29 -8.83 8.58 4.79
CA THR A 29 -9.88 9.57 5.10
C THR A 29 -11.17 9.13 4.43
N GLN A 30 -12.29 9.76 4.79
CA GLN A 30 -13.56 9.52 4.11
C GLN A 30 -13.47 9.71 2.59
N ALA A 31 -12.62 10.64 2.11
CA ALA A 31 -12.49 10.97 0.70
C ALA A 31 -11.70 9.91 -0.11
N ASN A 32 -10.65 9.32 0.47
CA ASN A 32 -9.77 8.39 -0.27
C ASN A 32 -9.99 6.91 0.07
N PHE A 33 -10.70 6.59 1.17
CA PHE A 33 -10.85 5.21 1.66
C PHE A 33 -11.32 4.24 0.57
N GLU A 34 -12.36 4.62 -0.17
CA GLU A 34 -12.93 3.77 -1.21
C GLU A 34 -11.94 3.56 -2.37
N LYS A 35 -11.20 4.61 -2.77
CA LYS A 35 -10.23 4.55 -3.87
C LYS A 35 -9.02 3.69 -3.47
N GLU A 36 -8.46 3.94 -2.30
CA GLU A 36 -7.17 3.38 -1.88
C GLU A 36 -7.31 2.01 -1.20
N ALA A 37 -8.29 1.81 -0.34
CA ALA A 37 -8.44 0.54 0.38
C ALA A 37 -9.28 -0.49 -0.38
N MET A 38 -10.36 -0.05 -1.06
CA MET A 38 -11.36 -0.97 -1.62
C MET A 38 -11.22 -1.19 -3.13
N LYS A 39 -10.74 -0.17 -3.85
CA LYS A 39 -10.67 -0.16 -5.33
C LYS A 39 -9.25 -0.21 -5.88
N SER A 40 -8.25 -0.29 -5.02
CA SER A 40 -6.84 -0.36 -5.41
C SER A 40 -6.41 -1.68 -6.03
N GLY A 41 -7.23 -2.73 -5.86
CA GLY A 41 -6.85 -4.09 -6.21
C GLY A 41 -5.75 -4.67 -5.30
N LYS A 42 -5.33 -3.94 -4.25
CA LYS A 42 -4.36 -4.41 -3.25
C LYS A 42 -5.08 -5.07 -2.08
N GLY A 43 -4.47 -6.08 -1.48
CA GLY A 43 -4.84 -6.52 -0.15
C GLY A 43 -4.46 -5.44 0.87
N ALA A 44 -5.42 -5.01 1.69
CA ALA A 44 -5.19 -3.93 2.67
C ALA A 44 -5.26 -4.46 4.10
N LEU A 45 -4.35 -4.01 4.96
CA LEU A 45 -4.44 -4.15 6.41
C LEU A 45 -4.55 -2.75 7.02
N ILE A 46 -5.64 -2.49 7.73
CA ILE A 46 -6.05 -1.14 8.15
C ILE A 46 -6.15 -1.10 9.68
N LYS A 47 -5.45 -0.14 10.28
CA LYS A 47 -5.51 0.17 11.72
C LYS A 47 -6.45 1.34 11.97
N PHE A 48 -7.56 1.09 12.65
CA PHE A 48 -8.45 2.12 13.17
C PHE A 48 -7.99 2.50 14.58
N PHE A 49 -7.68 3.78 14.79
CA PHE A 49 -7.03 4.24 16.02
C PHE A 49 -7.52 5.59 16.50
N ALA A 50 -7.07 5.97 17.70
CA ALA A 50 -7.14 7.32 18.23
C ALA A 50 -5.76 7.73 18.78
N PRO A 51 -5.31 8.99 18.59
CA PRO A 51 -3.93 9.41 18.88
C PRO A 51 -3.59 9.38 20.37
N TRP A 52 -4.59 9.46 21.25
CA TRP A 52 -4.41 9.40 22.71
C TRP A 52 -4.41 7.97 23.26
N CYS A 53 -4.79 6.96 22.48
CA CYS A 53 -4.91 5.58 22.96
C CYS A 53 -3.54 4.94 23.23
N GLY A 54 -3.31 4.48 24.47
CA GLY A 54 -2.07 3.84 24.88
C GLY A 54 -1.73 2.56 24.10
N HIS A 55 -2.73 1.71 23.83
CA HIS A 55 -2.53 0.48 23.03
C HIS A 55 -2.20 0.78 21.56
N CYS A 56 -2.72 1.88 20.99
CA CYS A 56 -2.36 2.32 19.65
C CYS A 56 -0.89 2.78 19.59
N LYS A 57 -0.47 3.56 20.60
CA LYS A 57 0.93 4.00 20.71
C LYS A 57 1.89 2.82 20.86
N ALA A 58 1.51 1.79 21.61
CA ALA A 58 2.32 0.58 21.76
C ALA A 58 2.44 -0.23 20.46
N LEU A 59 1.40 -0.24 19.62
CA LEU A 59 1.40 -0.92 18.32
C LEU A 59 2.19 -0.17 17.23
N ARG A 60 2.26 1.16 17.32
CA ARG A 60 2.84 2.03 16.28
C ARG A 60 4.22 1.56 15.77
N PRO A 61 5.22 1.22 16.61
CA PRO A 61 6.53 0.82 16.10
C PRO A 61 6.48 -0.42 15.20
N ALA A 62 5.65 -1.41 15.54
CA ALA A 62 5.46 -2.60 14.70
C ALA A 62 4.68 -2.27 13.42
N TRP A 63 3.72 -1.35 13.51
CA TRP A 63 2.92 -0.90 12.38
C TRP A 63 3.73 -0.13 11.33
N ASP A 64 4.54 0.83 11.79
CA ASP A 64 5.37 1.68 10.92
C ASP A 64 6.42 0.80 10.21
N LYS A 65 7.05 -0.13 10.95
CA LYS A 65 7.95 -1.13 10.36
C LYS A 65 7.26 -2.02 9.33
N LEU A 66 6.04 -2.48 9.61
CA LEU A 66 5.28 -3.29 8.67
C LEU A 66 5.01 -2.51 7.38
N ALA A 67 4.60 -1.24 7.48
CA ALA A 67 4.39 -0.40 6.32
C ALA A 67 5.68 -0.22 5.50
N ASP A 68 6.81 -0.01 6.17
CA ASP A 68 8.12 0.08 5.52
C ASP A 68 8.51 -1.21 4.78
N ASP A 69 8.26 -2.38 5.38
CA ASP A 69 8.60 -3.68 4.79
C ASP A 69 7.76 -3.99 3.53
N PHE A 70 6.55 -3.41 3.41
CA PHE A 70 5.62 -3.64 2.28
C PHE A 70 5.42 -2.45 1.34
N LYS A 71 6.08 -1.30 1.56
CA LYS A 71 5.85 -0.09 0.74
C LYS A 71 6.09 -0.26 -0.76
N ASN A 72 6.97 -1.18 -1.14
CA ASN A 72 7.30 -1.48 -2.53
C ASN A 72 6.53 -2.68 -3.08
N ASP A 73 5.66 -3.32 -2.28
CA ASP A 73 4.82 -4.43 -2.71
C ASP A 73 3.59 -3.87 -3.45
N PRO A 74 3.43 -4.14 -4.76
CA PRO A 74 2.33 -3.60 -5.53
C PRO A 74 0.98 -4.23 -5.16
N SER A 75 0.98 -5.33 -4.40
CA SER A 75 -0.21 -6.10 -4.01
C SER A 75 -0.70 -5.79 -2.59
N VAL A 76 0.05 -5.04 -1.79
CA VAL A 76 -0.27 -4.79 -0.37
C VAL A 76 -0.43 -3.29 -0.08
N LEU A 77 -1.38 -2.97 0.79
CA LEU A 77 -1.54 -1.66 1.41
C LEU A 77 -1.54 -1.79 2.93
N ILE A 78 -0.64 -1.09 3.60
CA ILE A 78 -0.68 -0.91 5.06
C ILE A 78 -1.15 0.51 5.35
N ALA A 79 -2.26 0.63 6.08
CA ALA A 79 -2.95 1.89 6.22
C ALA A 79 -3.51 2.12 7.62
N ASP A 80 -3.85 3.36 7.95
CA ASP A 80 -4.58 3.68 9.16
C ASP A 80 -5.67 4.73 8.96
N VAL A 81 -6.58 4.79 9.94
CA VAL A 81 -7.69 5.73 10.00
C VAL A 81 -7.73 6.30 11.41
N ASP A 82 -7.57 7.62 11.54
CA ASP A 82 -7.78 8.32 12.81
C ASP A 82 -9.29 8.53 13.03
N CYS A 83 -9.88 7.72 13.90
CA CYS A 83 -11.30 7.77 14.21
C CYS A 83 -11.73 8.99 15.04
N THR A 84 -10.78 9.82 15.50
CA THR A 84 -11.12 11.10 16.14
C THR A 84 -11.42 12.19 15.11
N VAL A 85 -10.99 12.00 13.87
CA VAL A 85 -11.25 12.89 12.73
C VAL A 85 -12.25 12.26 11.78
N GLU A 86 -12.06 10.98 11.46
CA GLU A 86 -12.81 10.21 10.45
C GLU A 86 -13.87 9.30 11.11
N ASP A 87 -14.61 9.83 12.09
CA ASP A 87 -15.59 9.10 12.90
C ASP A 87 -16.64 8.37 12.04
N SER A 88 -17.09 9.00 10.95
CA SER A 88 -18.06 8.43 10.01
C SER A 88 -17.56 7.13 9.36
N VAL A 89 -16.26 7.06 9.04
CA VAL A 89 -15.61 5.87 8.46
C VAL A 89 -15.56 4.76 9.51
N CYS A 90 -15.20 5.10 10.74
CA CYS A 90 -15.09 4.13 11.83
C CYS A 90 -16.44 3.55 12.25
N GLN A 91 -17.49 4.37 12.31
CA GLN A 91 -18.86 3.92 12.56
C GLN A 91 -19.39 3.02 11.44
N ARG A 92 -19.14 3.38 10.17
CA ARG A 92 -19.53 2.58 9.00
C ARG A 92 -18.98 1.14 9.08
N PHE A 93 -17.82 0.95 9.70
CA PHE A 93 -17.17 -0.35 9.84
C PHE A 93 -17.29 -0.96 11.26
N ASP A 94 -18.22 -0.46 12.07
CA ASP A 94 -18.51 -0.97 13.42
C ASP A 94 -17.27 -1.02 14.34
N VAL A 95 -16.42 0.00 14.26
CA VAL A 95 -15.26 0.14 15.15
C VAL A 95 -15.72 0.63 16.52
N ARG A 96 -15.68 -0.27 17.52
CA ARG A 96 -16.15 0.02 18.89
C ARG A 96 -15.03 0.24 19.91
N GLY A 97 -13.77 0.09 19.50
CA GLY A 97 -12.62 0.18 20.38
C GLY A 97 -11.31 0.31 19.61
N TYR A 98 -10.26 0.73 20.30
CA TYR A 98 -8.97 1.03 19.67
C TYR A 98 -7.80 0.26 20.31
N PRO A 99 -6.81 -0.18 19.50
CA PRO A 99 -6.89 -0.25 18.04
C PRO A 99 -7.82 -1.41 17.61
N THR A 100 -8.53 -1.19 16.51
CA THR A 100 -9.23 -2.25 15.76
C THR A 100 -8.49 -2.43 14.44
N LEU A 101 -8.13 -3.68 14.12
CA LEU A 101 -7.45 -4.02 12.87
C LEU A 101 -8.44 -4.75 11.96
N LYS A 102 -8.58 -4.28 10.73
CA LYS A 102 -9.41 -4.94 9.71
C LYS A 102 -8.61 -5.13 8.43
N TYR A 103 -9.02 -6.08 7.61
CA TYR A 103 -8.34 -6.36 6.36
C TYR A 103 -9.29 -6.52 5.18
N TYR A 104 -8.81 -6.11 4.01
CA TYR A 104 -9.39 -6.40 2.70
C TYR A 104 -8.47 -7.36 1.97
N ASN A 105 -8.99 -8.49 1.48
CA ASN A 105 -8.23 -9.39 0.63
C ASN A 105 -8.77 -9.27 -0.80
N ALA A 106 -7.95 -8.67 -1.68
CA ALA A 106 -8.30 -8.44 -3.06
C ALA A 106 -8.43 -9.74 -3.88
N GLU A 107 -7.67 -10.78 -3.54
CA GLU A 107 -7.70 -12.07 -4.23
C GLU A 107 -8.93 -12.91 -3.90
N SER A 108 -9.38 -12.94 -2.65
CA SER A 108 -10.59 -13.66 -2.26
C SER A 108 -11.85 -12.78 -2.36
N GLY A 109 -11.68 -11.47 -2.52
CA GLY A 109 -12.76 -10.49 -2.49
C GLY A 109 -13.39 -10.31 -1.11
N VAL A 110 -12.74 -10.82 -0.05
CA VAL A 110 -13.18 -10.62 1.33
C VAL A 110 -13.01 -9.15 1.73
N THR A 111 -14.11 -8.54 2.15
CA THR A 111 -14.18 -7.11 2.50
C THR A 111 -14.17 -6.86 3.99
N LEU A 112 -13.15 -6.12 4.47
CA LEU A 112 -13.05 -5.50 5.79
C LEU A 112 -13.46 -6.40 6.97
N GLN A 113 -12.89 -7.61 6.99
CA GLN A 113 -13.03 -8.54 8.10
C GLN A 113 -12.09 -8.16 9.24
N ASP A 114 -12.45 -8.54 10.46
CA ASP A 114 -11.61 -8.31 11.63
C ASP A 114 -10.36 -9.17 11.59
N TYR A 115 -9.22 -8.55 11.89
CA TYR A 115 -7.98 -9.26 12.16
C TYR A 115 -7.93 -9.69 13.63
N GLN A 116 -7.81 -10.99 13.85
CA GLN A 116 -7.83 -11.62 15.18
C GLN A 116 -6.47 -12.21 15.61
N GLY A 117 -5.39 -11.92 14.86
CA GLY A 117 -4.05 -12.42 15.15
C GLY A 117 -3.27 -11.58 16.17
N GLY A 118 -2.02 -11.96 16.40
CA GLY A 118 -1.08 -11.23 17.26
C GLY A 118 -0.75 -9.84 16.72
N ARG A 119 -0.49 -8.89 17.62
CA ARG A 119 -0.20 -7.48 17.24
C ARG A 119 1.30 -7.18 17.20
N ASP A 120 2.14 -8.18 17.40
CA ASP A 120 3.58 -8.09 17.19
C ASP A 120 3.93 -8.10 15.69
N GLY A 121 5.12 -7.61 15.37
CA GLY A 121 5.56 -7.46 13.97
C GLY A 121 5.59 -8.79 13.19
N ASP A 122 5.92 -9.90 13.84
CA ASP A 122 6.02 -11.20 13.17
C ASP A 122 4.64 -11.74 12.81
N SER A 123 3.68 -11.67 13.73
CA SER A 123 2.28 -12.04 13.50
C SER A 123 1.63 -11.22 12.39
N LEU A 124 1.88 -9.91 12.35
CA LEU A 124 1.37 -9.02 11.31
C LEU A 124 2.01 -9.33 9.96
N THR A 125 3.33 -9.44 9.91
CA THR A 125 4.09 -9.74 8.69
C THR A 125 3.63 -11.07 8.09
N LYS A 126 3.51 -12.11 8.92
CA LYS A 126 3.02 -13.42 8.50
C LYS A 126 1.63 -13.33 7.89
N PHE A 127 0.71 -12.62 8.56
CA PHE A 127 -0.65 -12.47 8.04
C PHE A 127 -0.67 -11.76 6.69
N VAL A 128 0.06 -10.65 6.56
CA VAL A 128 0.15 -9.92 5.29
C VAL A 128 0.69 -10.84 4.20
N LYS A 129 1.80 -11.56 4.45
CA LYS A 129 2.38 -12.48 3.46
C LYS A 129 1.45 -13.61 3.08
N GLU A 130 0.74 -14.22 4.02
CA GLU A 130 -0.07 -15.41 3.74
C GLU A 130 -1.47 -15.09 3.20
N LYS A 131 -2.01 -13.91 3.54
CA LYS A 131 -3.42 -13.59 3.29
C LYS A 131 -3.65 -12.38 2.40
N LEU A 132 -2.71 -11.46 2.28
CA LEU A 132 -2.93 -10.18 1.57
C LEU A 132 -2.01 -10.00 0.37
N ALA A 133 -0.75 -10.41 0.50
CA ALA A 133 0.21 -10.34 -0.59
C ALA A 133 -0.13 -11.36 -1.68
N SER A 134 0.06 -10.94 -2.94
CA SER A 134 -0.02 -11.85 -4.09
C SER A 134 1.04 -12.92 -3.94
N GLN A 135 0.63 -14.19 -3.93
CA GLN A 135 1.59 -15.30 -3.95
C GLN A 135 2.24 -15.46 -5.33
N CYS A 136 1.57 -15.00 -6.38
CA CYS A 136 2.04 -15.15 -7.74
C CYS A 136 2.83 -13.90 -8.17
N SER A 137 4.07 -14.11 -8.63
CA SER A 137 4.90 -13.09 -9.28
C SER A 137 5.20 -13.50 -10.72
N VAL A 138 5.30 -12.51 -11.61
CA VAL A 138 5.74 -12.68 -13.00
C VAL A 138 7.15 -13.28 -13.08
N LYS A 139 8.05 -12.88 -12.16
CA LYS A 139 9.45 -13.33 -12.13
C LYS A 139 9.60 -14.71 -11.49
N GLU A 140 8.89 -14.97 -10.39
CA GLU A 140 8.97 -16.21 -9.64
C GLU A 140 7.60 -16.91 -9.60
N GLN A 141 7.32 -17.71 -10.62
CA GLN A 141 6.01 -18.32 -10.85
C GLN A 141 5.72 -19.56 -9.98
N LYS A 142 6.52 -19.81 -8.94
CA LYS A 142 6.47 -21.05 -8.15
C LYS A 142 5.11 -21.26 -7.48
N GLU A 143 4.59 -20.19 -6.88
CA GLU A 143 3.31 -20.20 -6.17
C GLU A 143 2.12 -19.75 -7.05
N CYS A 144 2.34 -19.56 -8.36
CA CYS A 144 1.27 -19.25 -9.32
C CYS A 144 0.46 -20.49 -9.69
N SER A 145 -0.86 -20.33 -9.81
CA SER A 145 -1.76 -21.32 -10.39
C SER A 145 -1.51 -21.51 -11.90
N ASP A 146 -1.95 -22.63 -12.46
CA ASP A 146 -1.81 -22.91 -13.90
C ASP A 146 -2.46 -21.85 -14.79
N LYS A 147 -3.57 -21.26 -14.31
CA LYS A 147 -4.28 -20.18 -14.99
C LYS A 147 -3.47 -18.88 -15.01
N GLU A 148 -2.73 -18.60 -13.94
CA GLU A 148 -1.85 -17.44 -13.85
C GLU A 148 -0.59 -17.66 -14.71
N LYS A 149 0.03 -18.84 -14.63
CA LYS A 149 1.17 -19.22 -15.49
C LYS A 149 0.83 -19.11 -16.98
N THR A 150 -0.32 -19.64 -17.38
CA THR A 150 -0.82 -19.54 -18.76
C THR A 150 -1.04 -18.07 -19.17
N PHE A 151 -1.55 -17.26 -18.26
CA PHE A 151 -1.75 -15.83 -18.51
C PHE A 151 -0.41 -15.10 -18.66
N ILE A 152 0.56 -15.37 -17.78
CA ILE A 152 1.90 -14.79 -17.85
C ILE A 152 2.57 -15.18 -19.17
N ALA A 153 2.62 -16.46 -19.52
CA ALA A 153 3.24 -16.93 -20.76
C ALA A 153 2.61 -16.30 -22.02
N LYS A 154 1.30 -16.01 -22.00
CA LYS A 154 0.59 -15.33 -23.10
C LYS A 154 0.96 -13.85 -23.23
N TRP A 155 1.10 -13.15 -22.10
CA TRP A 155 1.25 -11.68 -22.07
C TRP A 155 2.68 -11.19 -21.96
N GLN A 156 3.59 -11.96 -21.38
CA GLN A 156 4.99 -11.61 -21.24
C GLN A 156 5.71 -11.30 -22.57
N PRO A 157 5.47 -12.01 -23.69
CA PRO A 157 6.09 -11.66 -24.98
C PRO A 157 5.36 -10.55 -25.75
N LYS A 158 4.25 -10.01 -25.24
CA LYS A 158 3.51 -8.93 -25.91
C LYS A 158 4.21 -7.58 -25.72
N THR A 159 3.90 -6.63 -26.59
CA THR A 159 4.41 -5.27 -26.48
C THR A 159 3.85 -4.58 -25.21
N LYS A 160 4.59 -3.63 -24.66
CA LYS A 160 4.11 -2.82 -23.52
C LYS A 160 2.79 -2.12 -23.85
N THR A 161 2.60 -1.63 -25.08
CA THR A 161 1.35 -1.01 -25.53
C THR A 161 0.16 -1.97 -25.49
N ASP A 162 0.34 -3.23 -25.88
CA ASP A 162 -0.73 -4.22 -25.81
C ASP A 162 -1.04 -4.63 -24.36
N GLN A 163 0.01 -4.79 -23.55
CA GLN A 163 -0.12 -5.03 -22.11
C GLN A 163 -0.87 -3.88 -21.44
N ASP A 164 -0.54 -2.63 -21.76
CA ASP A 164 -1.19 -1.43 -21.23
C ASP A 164 -2.67 -1.34 -21.62
N LYS A 165 -3.01 -1.65 -22.87
CA LYS A 165 -4.41 -1.68 -23.34
C LYS A 165 -5.23 -2.70 -22.55
N GLU A 166 -4.68 -3.90 -22.36
CA GLU A 166 -5.36 -4.94 -21.58
C GLU A 166 -5.43 -4.57 -20.10
N TRP A 167 -4.35 -4.03 -19.53
CA TRP A 167 -4.31 -3.58 -18.16
C TRP A 167 -5.41 -2.54 -17.89
N ASN A 168 -5.53 -1.53 -18.75
CA ASN A 168 -6.58 -0.52 -18.66
C ASN A 168 -7.99 -1.10 -18.80
N ARG A 169 -8.18 -2.07 -19.72
CA ARG A 169 -9.45 -2.78 -19.86
C ARG A 169 -9.82 -3.52 -18.58
N LEU A 170 -8.87 -4.25 -17.98
CA LEU A 170 -9.09 -4.97 -16.73
C LEU A 170 -9.30 -4.02 -15.54
N LYS A 171 -8.58 -2.89 -15.46
CA LYS A 171 -8.80 -1.85 -14.44
C LYS A 171 -10.23 -1.32 -14.49
N LYS A 172 -10.72 -0.93 -15.68
CA LYS A 172 -12.12 -0.47 -15.86
C LYS A 172 -13.13 -1.55 -15.45
N LEU A 173 -12.86 -2.81 -15.78
CA LEU A 173 -13.70 -3.92 -15.34
C LEU A 173 -13.70 -4.05 -13.81
N ALA A 174 -12.54 -4.08 -13.17
CA ALA A 174 -12.39 -4.27 -11.72
C ALA A 174 -13.17 -3.22 -10.89
N LEU A 175 -13.30 -2.01 -11.41
CA LEU A 175 -14.04 -0.91 -10.80
C LEU A 175 -15.56 -1.00 -11.00
N GLY A 176 -16.03 -1.85 -11.91
CA GLY A 176 -17.45 -2.09 -12.18
C GLY A 176 -18.10 -3.07 -11.19
N ASN A 177 -19.41 -3.26 -11.35
CA ASN A 177 -20.18 -4.22 -10.55
C ASN A 177 -20.09 -5.63 -11.16
N MET A 178 -19.61 -6.61 -10.40
CA MET A 178 -19.52 -8.02 -10.82
C MET A 178 -19.47 -8.97 -9.63
N THR A 179 -19.57 -10.28 -9.89
CA THR A 179 -19.45 -11.32 -8.85
C THR A 179 -18.06 -11.32 -8.22
N THR A 180 -17.96 -11.74 -6.95
CA THR A 180 -16.70 -11.79 -6.19
C THR A 180 -15.63 -12.60 -6.91
N GLU A 181 -15.98 -13.79 -7.43
CA GLU A 181 -15.05 -14.65 -8.16
C GLU A 181 -14.52 -13.99 -9.44
N LYS A 182 -15.40 -13.33 -10.20
CA LYS A 182 -15.01 -12.63 -11.42
C LYS A 182 -14.13 -11.42 -11.08
N LYS A 183 -14.45 -10.70 -10.01
CA LYS A 183 -13.69 -9.53 -9.55
C LYS A 183 -12.27 -9.95 -9.14
N ALA A 184 -12.16 -10.99 -8.32
CA ALA A 184 -10.89 -11.61 -7.96
C ALA A 184 -10.07 -12.02 -9.20
N TRP A 185 -10.70 -12.68 -10.17
CA TRP A 185 -10.06 -13.09 -11.43
C TRP A 185 -9.51 -11.91 -12.24
N VAL A 186 -10.26 -10.80 -12.28
CA VAL A 186 -9.87 -9.57 -13.01
C VAL A 186 -8.71 -8.88 -12.28
N ILE A 187 -8.81 -8.73 -10.95
CA ILE A 187 -7.78 -8.09 -10.13
C ILE A 187 -6.45 -8.84 -10.23
N LYS A 188 -6.45 -10.17 -10.10
CA LYS A 188 -5.23 -10.99 -10.23
C LYS A 188 -4.51 -10.76 -11.56
N ARG A 189 -5.25 -10.75 -12.67
CA ARG A 189 -4.68 -10.52 -14.01
C ARG A 189 -4.20 -9.10 -14.22
N ASN A 190 -4.94 -8.12 -13.70
CA ASN A 190 -4.52 -6.73 -13.74
C ASN A 190 -3.22 -6.54 -12.93
N SER A 191 -3.10 -7.15 -11.75
CA SER A 191 -1.89 -7.11 -10.93
C SER A 191 -0.69 -7.71 -11.67
N LEU A 192 -0.85 -8.85 -12.34
CA LEU A 192 0.24 -9.48 -13.13
C LEU A 192 0.69 -8.60 -14.30
N LEU A 193 -0.24 -7.97 -15.02
CA LEU A 193 0.11 -6.99 -16.06
C LEU A 193 0.77 -5.75 -15.45
N GLY A 194 0.30 -5.30 -14.28
CA GLY A 194 0.87 -4.18 -13.54
C GLY A 194 2.32 -4.45 -13.16
N GLU A 195 2.64 -5.65 -12.69
CA GLU A 195 4.03 -6.07 -12.39
C GLU A 195 4.92 -6.07 -13.64
N MET A 196 4.40 -6.47 -14.81
CA MET A 196 5.14 -6.40 -16.09
C MET A 196 5.44 -4.95 -16.50
N LEU A 197 4.52 -4.03 -16.22
CA LEU A 197 4.55 -2.64 -16.65
C LEU A 197 5.18 -1.70 -15.61
N GLY A 198 5.29 -2.12 -14.35
CA GLY A 198 5.64 -1.27 -13.22
C GLY A 198 4.51 -0.32 -12.78
N LYS A 199 3.24 -0.73 -12.96
CA LYS A 199 2.03 0.09 -12.69
C LYS A 199 1.16 -0.49 -11.58
N SER A 200 0.41 0.36 -10.88
CA SER A 200 -0.59 -0.05 -9.89
C SER A 200 -1.98 0.46 -10.24
N MET A 201 -3.04 -0.24 -9.79
CA MET A 201 -4.41 0.17 -10.10
C MET A 201 -4.72 1.57 -9.54
N VAL A 202 -3.99 1.99 -8.51
CA VAL A 202 -3.95 3.35 -7.93
C VAL A 202 -2.66 4.06 -8.33
N ASP A 203 -2.35 4.15 -9.61
CA ASP A 203 -1.38 5.17 -10.02
C ASP A 203 -1.96 6.54 -9.60
N VAL A 204 -1.21 7.20 -8.72
CA VAL A 204 -1.22 8.66 -8.55
C VAL A 204 -1.03 9.22 -9.96
N GLU A 205 -1.89 10.15 -10.37
CA GLU A 205 -1.60 11.00 -11.52
C GLU A 205 -0.27 11.71 -11.18
N HIS A 206 0.84 11.11 -11.61
CA HIS A 206 2.02 11.90 -11.91
C HIS A 206 1.65 12.50 -13.25
N ASP A 207 1.18 13.74 -13.20
CA ASP A 207 1.00 14.55 -14.39
C ASP A 207 2.25 14.33 -15.26
N ASP A 208 2.03 13.73 -16.43
CA ASP A 208 3.00 13.70 -17.50
C ASP A 208 3.33 15.17 -17.76
N LEU A 209 4.42 15.66 -17.17
CA LEU A 209 5.02 16.92 -17.60
C LEU A 209 5.47 16.66 -19.02
N ASP A 210 4.67 17.22 -19.93
CA ASP A 210 4.85 17.20 -21.36
C ASP A 210 6.33 17.39 -21.72
N ASP A 211 6.87 16.38 -22.40
CA ASP A 211 7.98 16.54 -23.32
C ASP A 211 7.51 17.47 -24.46
N ASP A 212 7.45 18.77 -24.19
CA ASP A 212 7.43 19.78 -25.25
C ASP A 212 8.85 19.85 -25.82
N ASP A 213 9.11 18.93 -26.76
CA ASP A 213 10.01 19.15 -27.88
C ASP A 213 9.64 20.48 -28.55
N GLU A 214 10.43 21.54 -28.34
CA GLU A 214 10.51 22.62 -29.31
C GLU A 214 11.96 22.86 -29.72
N LEU A 215 12.17 22.61 -31.02
CA LEU A 215 13.35 22.87 -31.84
C LEU A 215 13.66 24.37 -31.97
#